data_AF-A0A381ICG0-F1
#
_entry.id   AF-A0A381ICG0-F1
#
_cell.length_a   1.000
_cell.length_b   1.000
_cell.length_c   1.000
_cell.angle_alpha   90.00
_cell.angle_beta   90.00
_cell.angle_gamma   90.00
#
_symmetry.space_group_name_H-M   'P 1'
#
loop_
_entity.id
_entity.type
_entity.pdbx_description
1 polymer ?
#
loop_
_entity_poly.entity_id
_entity_poly.type
_entity_poly.pdbx_seq_one_letter_code
_entity_poly.pdbx_strand_id
1 'polypeptide(L)'
;MEKSYCIIYQGDIESALQENGINRYMVLNSQLAVIYVPLDFDETILNNIIQVAWWEESEPMSSLIEITNNVNNGETITTAAETDYIYMKIHIMI
;
A
#
# COMPACT_ATOMS: atom_id res chain seq x y z
N MET A 1 3.60 13.32 14.52
CA MET A 1 3.98 12.24 13.58
C MET A 1 3.42 10.95 14.15
N GLU A 2 3.04 10.01 13.30
CA GLU A 2 2.45 8.73 13.71
C GLU A 2 3.29 7.60 13.14
N LYS A 3 3.31 6.46 13.83
CA LYS A 3 3.81 5.21 13.29
C LYS A 3 2.62 4.38 12.80
N SER A 4 2.89 3.46 11.88
CA SER A 4 1.91 2.47 11.46
C SER A 4 2.54 1.10 11.38
N TYR A 5 1.74 0.07 11.65
CA TYR A 5 2.18 -1.31 11.60
C TYR A 5 1.22 -2.13 10.74
N CYS A 6 1.77 -3.04 9.95
CA CYS A 6 1.03 -4.10 9.27
C CYS A 6 0.89 -5.28 10.23
N ILE A 7 -0.32 -5.81 10.36
CA ILE A 7 -0.63 -6.91 11.29
C ILE A 7 -1.27 -8.05 10.51
N ILE A 8 -0.66 -9.24 10.60
CA ILE A 8 -1.30 -10.49 10.19
C ILE A 8 -2.07 -11.04 11.39
N TYR A 9 -3.38 -11.24 11.21
CA TYR A 9 -4.27 -11.57 12.31
C TYR A 9 -5.14 -12.81 12.07
N GLN A 10 -5.70 -13.33 13.16
CA GLN A 10 -6.69 -14.40 13.17
C GLN A 10 -7.79 -14.07 14.19
N GLY A 11 -9.03 -14.48 13.91
CA GLY A 11 -10.16 -14.22 14.80
C GLY A 11 -10.60 -12.76 14.80
N ASP A 12 -11.20 -12.32 15.92
CA ASP A 12 -11.70 -10.96 16.09
C ASP A 12 -10.59 -10.00 16.52
N ILE A 13 -9.91 -9.41 15.53
CA ILE A 13 -8.84 -8.42 15.74
C ILE A 13 -9.38 -7.06 16.16
N GLU A 14 -10.58 -6.68 15.75
CA GLU A 14 -11.14 -5.35 16.00
C GLU A 14 -11.38 -5.14 17.50
N SER A 15 -12.01 -6.11 18.16
CA SER A 15 -12.20 -6.09 19.62
C SER A 15 -10.86 -6.12 20.35
N ALA A 16 -9.94 -6.97 19.91
CA ALA A 16 -8.63 -7.12 20.55
C ALA A 16 -7.79 -5.82 20.49
N LEU A 17 -7.80 -5.12 19.34
CA LEU A 17 -7.12 -3.84 19.20
C LEU A 17 -7.75 -2.76 20.10
N GLN A 18 -9.08 -2.68 20.16
CA GLN A 18 -9.78 -1.71 21.02
C GLN A 18 -9.53 -1.95 22.50
N GLU A 19 -9.55 -3.21 22.95
CA GLU A 19 -9.24 -3.59 24.34
C GLU A 19 -7.81 -3.20 24.76
N ASN A 20 -6.88 -3.16 23.79
CA ASN A 20 -5.49 -2.72 23.99
C ASN A 20 -5.29 -1.22 23.70
N GLY A 21 -6.37 -0.44 23.55
CA GLY A 21 -6.29 1.01 23.36
C GLY A 21 -5.89 1.46 21.94
N ILE A 22 -5.82 0.55 20.98
CA ILE A 22 -5.48 0.83 19.58
C ILE A 22 -6.79 1.12 18.84
N ASN A 23 -7.16 2.41 18.79
CA ASN A 23 -8.46 2.84 18.26
C ASN A 23 -8.44 3.27 16.79
N ARG A 24 -7.25 3.40 16.18
CA ARG A 24 -7.09 3.80 14.78
C ARG A 24 -6.54 2.62 13.99
N TYR A 25 -7.42 1.88 13.35
CA TYR A 25 -7.06 0.73 12.53
C TYR A 25 -7.95 0.60 11.30
N MET A 26 -7.50 -0.20 10.33
CA MET A 26 -8.31 -0.62 9.19
C MET A 26 -8.04 -2.10 8.92
N VAL A 27 -9.11 -2.88 8.77
CA VAL A 27 -9.04 -4.25 8.26
C VAL A 27 -9.05 -4.18 6.73
N LEU A 28 -7.94 -4.58 6.09
CA LEU A 28 -7.78 -4.50 4.64
C LEU A 28 -8.32 -5.74 3.94
N ASN A 29 -8.18 -6.91 4.56
CA ASN A 29 -8.73 -8.18 4.11
C ASN A 29 -8.84 -9.16 5.29
N SER A 30 -9.22 -10.42 5.04
CA SER A 30 -9.46 -11.44 6.07
C SER A 30 -8.23 -11.84 6.91
N GLN A 31 -7.03 -11.33 6.60
CA GLN A 31 -5.79 -11.66 7.30
C GLN A 31 -4.94 -10.44 7.64
N LEU A 32 -5.14 -9.31 6.97
CA LEU A 32 -4.29 -8.12 7.10
C LEU A 32 -5.08 -6.94 7.66
N ALA A 33 -4.55 -6.37 8.73
CA ALA A 33 -4.98 -5.10 9.28
C ALA A 33 -3.79 -4.12 9.34
N VAL A 34 -4.09 -2.83 9.36
CA VAL A 34 -3.13 -1.77 9.61
C VAL A 34 -3.56 -0.95 10.81
N ILE A 35 -2.60 -0.54 11.64
CA ILE A 35 -2.84 0.32 12.80
C ILE A 35 -2.07 1.63 12.67
N TYR A 36 -2.59 2.70 13.26
CA TYR A 36 -1.92 4.00 13.36
C TYR A 36 -1.82 4.39 14.83
N VAL A 37 -0.60 4.61 15.30
CA VAL A 37 -0.30 4.79 16.71
C VAL A 37 0.65 5.97 16.93
N PRO A 38 0.65 6.56 18.15
CA PRO A 38 1.64 7.57 18.53
C PRO A 38 3.09 7.09 18.38
N LEU A 39 4.04 8.03 18.29
CA LEU A 39 5.48 7.68 18.17
C LEU A 39 6.04 6.94 19.39
N ASP A 40 5.45 7.16 20.56
CA ASP A 40 5.80 6.55 21.84
C ASP A 40 5.04 5.24 22.12
N PHE A 41 4.35 4.70 21.11
CA PHE A 41 3.69 3.40 21.20
C PHE A 41 4.70 2.29 21.47
N ASP A 42 4.40 1.46 22.48
CA ASP A 42 5.16 0.27 22.79
C ASP A 42 4.69 -0.91 21.93
N GLU A 43 5.47 -1.21 20.88
CA GLU A 43 5.18 -2.30 19.95
C GLU A 43 5.19 -3.69 20.59
N THR A 44 5.78 -3.85 21.78
CA THR A 44 5.76 -5.14 22.48
C THR A 44 4.36 -5.56 22.90
N ILE A 45 3.40 -4.61 22.98
CA ILE A 45 1.98 -4.90 23.19
C ILE A 45 1.45 -5.85 22.11
N LEU A 46 1.91 -5.73 20.87
CA LEU A 46 1.47 -6.56 19.74
C LEU A 46 1.81 -8.04 19.93
N ASN A 47 2.89 -8.35 20.66
CA ASN A 47 3.27 -9.74 20.98
C ASN A 47 2.32 -10.40 21.99
N ASN A 48 1.55 -9.60 22.73
CA ASN A 48 0.65 -10.08 23.78
C ASN A 48 -0.81 -10.22 23.29
N ILE A 49 -1.11 -9.75 22.08
CA ILE A 49 -2.43 -9.88 21.48
C ILE A 49 -2.51 -11.24 20.78
N ILE A 50 -3.32 -12.15 21.30
CA ILE A 50 -3.43 -13.55 20.84
C ILE A 50 -3.86 -13.63 19.36
N GLN A 51 -4.64 -12.65 18.91
CA GLN A 51 -5.13 -12.51 17.55
C GLN A 51 -4.04 -12.06 16.57
N VAL A 52 -2.90 -11.52 17.05
CA VAL A 52 -1.77 -11.09 16.23
C VAL A 52 -0.86 -12.30 16.01
N ALA A 53 -0.76 -12.74 14.76
CA ALA A 53 0.16 -13.82 14.36
C ALA A 53 1.54 -13.26 13.95
N TRP A 54 1.57 -12.07 13.36
CA TRP A 54 2.80 -11.38 12.95
C TRP A 54 2.55 -9.88 12.82
N TRP A 55 3.59 -9.07 13.03
CA TRP A 55 3.53 -7.62 12.87
C TRP A 55 4.86 -7.07 12.34
N GLU A 56 4.78 -5.95 11.61
CA GLU A 56 5.94 -5.23 11.07
C GLU A 56 5.64 -3.73 11.02
N GLU A 57 6.63 -2.90 11.38
CA GLU A 57 6.54 -1.43 11.23
C GLU A 57 6.49 -1.09 9.73
N SER A 58 5.58 -0.20 9.34
CA SER A 58 5.42 0.20 7.96
C SER A 58 6.65 0.97 7.47
N GLU A 59 7.31 0.43 6.46
CA GLU A 59 8.49 1.04 5.87
C GLU A 59 8.15 2.13 4.83
N PRO A 60 8.99 3.17 4.67
CA PRO A 60 8.81 4.18 3.64
C PRO A 60 8.94 3.59 2.23
N MET A 61 8.03 3.98 1.34
CA MET A 61 8.13 3.72 -0.09
C MET A 61 8.49 5.01 -0.85
N SER A 62 9.32 4.89 -1.89
CA SER A 62 9.76 6.02 -2.71
C SER A 62 9.31 5.88 -4.16
N SER A 63 9.33 7.01 -4.89
CA SER A 63 9.02 7.03 -6.33
C SER A 63 10.04 6.19 -7.11
N LEU A 64 9.55 5.35 -8.02
CA LEU A 64 10.37 4.67 -9.03
C LEU A 64 10.51 5.51 -10.32
N ILE A 65 9.94 6.71 -10.34
CA ILE A 65 9.91 7.60 -11.49
C ILE A 65 10.70 8.87 -11.16
N GLU A 66 11.65 9.19 -12.03
CA GLU A 66 12.37 10.46 -12.02
C GLU A 66 11.68 11.45 -12.97
N ILE A 67 11.47 12.69 -12.51
CA ILE A 67 10.93 13.77 -13.36
C ILE A 67 12.10 14.49 -14.03
N THR A 68 12.27 14.27 -15.33
CA THR A 68 13.42 14.77 -16.10
C THR A 68 13.19 16.12 -16.78
N ASN A 69 11.95 16.62 -16.83
CA ASN A 69 11.55 17.86 -17.52
C ASN A 69 12.01 17.95 -18.99
N ASN A 70 12.22 16.82 -19.65
CA ASN A 70 12.78 16.74 -21.00
C ASN A 70 11.71 16.57 -22.09
N VAL A 71 10.62 17.34 -22.03
CA VAL A 71 9.48 17.18 -22.96
C VAL A 71 9.89 17.37 -24.43
N ASN A 72 10.78 18.33 -24.71
CA ASN A 72 11.21 18.65 -26.07
C ASN A 72 11.94 17.49 -26.77
N ASN A 73 12.57 16.59 -26.00
CA ASN A 73 13.23 15.38 -26.51
C ASN A 73 12.59 14.11 -25.93
N GLY A 74 11.36 14.22 -25.43
CA GLY A 74 10.65 13.13 -24.78
C GLY A 74 9.99 12.20 -25.79
N GLU A 75 9.58 11.03 -25.30
CA GLU A 75 8.84 10.06 -26.09
C GLU A 75 7.36 10.07 -25.68
N THR A 76 6.46 9.95 -26.66
CA THR A 76 5.04 9.84 -26.38
C THR A 76 4.71 8.44 -25.86
N ILE A 77 3.66 8.31 -25.05
CA ILE A 77 3.21 7.01 -24.52
C ILE A 77 2.88 6.04 -25.67
N THR A 78 2.30 6.55 -26.77
CA THR A 78 1.93 5.71 -27.92
C THR A 78 3.15 5.04 -28.54
N THR A 79 4.22 5.82 -28.73
CA THR A 79 5.51 5.33 -29.25
C THR A 79 6.13 4.34 -28.28
N ALA A 80 6.22 4.70 -27.00
CA ALA A 80 6.86 3.86 -25.97
C ALA A 80 6.15 2.52 -25.74
N ALA A 81 4.82 2.48 -25.89
CA ALA A 81 4.01 1.28 -25.74
C ALA A 81 3.71 0.56 -27.07
N GLU A 82 4.21 1.07 -28.20
CA GLU A 82 3.96 0.57 -29.55
C GLU A 82 2.46 0.42 -29.88
N THR A 83 1.62 1.34 -29.40
CA THR A 83 0.15 1.23 -29.51
C THR A 83 -0.44 1.86 -30.77
N ASP A 84 0.41 2.25 -31.74
CA ASP A 84 -0.01 2.83 -33.01
C ASP A 84 -0.89 1.88 -33.86
N TYR A 85 -0.87 0.57 -33.58
CA TYR A 85 -1.72 -0.42 -34.25
C TYR A 85 -3.23 -0.14 -34.12
N ILE A 86 -3.65 0.60 -33.08
CA ILE A 86 -5.06 0.99 -32.87
C ILE A 86 -5.53 1.93 -34.00
N TYR A 87 -4.64 2.76 -34.54
CA TYR A 87 -4.94 3.69 -35.63
C TYR A 87 -4.70 3.09 -37.02
N MET A 88 -3.96 1.98 -37.10
CA MET A 88 -3.60 1.32 -38.35
C MET A 88 -4.72 0.43 -38.93
N LYS A 89 -5.78 0.11 -38.18
CA LYS A 89 -6.81 -0.88 -38.57
C LYS A 89 -8.00 -0.34 -39.40
N ILE A 90 -7.89 0.84 -40.03
CA ILE A 90 -8.86 1.37 -41.01
C ILE A 90 -8.15 1.67 -42.34
N HIS A 91 -7.47 0.67 -42.94
CA HIS A 91 -6.98 0.74 -44.32
C HIS A 91 -7.02 -0.60 -45.09
N ILE A 92 -7.82 -1.58 -44.64
CA ILE A 92 -8.16 -2.78 -45.44
C ILE A 92 -9.66 -2.78 -45.70
N MET A 93 -10.09 -1.95 -46.65
CA MET A 93 -11.30 -2.10 -47.48
C MET A 93 -11.28 -0.93 -48.46
N ILE A 94 -10.58 -1.07 -49.59
CA ILE A 94 -11.06 -0.87 -50.99
C ILE A 94 -10.09 -1.61 -51.91
#